data_AF-A0A6I5NP29-F1
#
_entry.id   AF-A0A6I5NP29-F1
#
_cell.length_a   1.000
_cell.length_b   1.000
_cell.length_c   1.000
_cell.angle_alpha   90.00
_cell.angle_beta   90.00
_cell.angle_gamma   90.00
#
_symmetry.space_group_name_H-M   'P 1'
#
loop_
_entity.id
_entity.type
_entity.pdbx_description
1 polymer ?
#
loop_
_entity_poly.entity_id
_entity_poly.type
_entity_poly.pdbx_seq_one_letter_code
_entity_poly.pdbx_strand_id
1 'polypeptide(L)'
;KALDGFKKLNEPGSLSKVLTNLADLLQTQCQPADLAAARQYAEEALSIDQTLDPAAAEIWKTYTVLAKIAEKQGRTAEARTYRQQARQAKAAFAGTQYELRRHAPLIATAIAAVTGNAEVRQELEGSLAQFGAAYQKLAAAIRRILNGDRNEAAILDPLNYRDSMIVMAILRGIEDPASLSALLEAASE
;
A
#
# COMPACT_ATOMS: atom_id res chain seq x y z
N LYS A 1 1.51 30.31 10.76
CA LYS A 1 2.36 31.02 9.77
C LYS A 1 2.56 30.23 8.45
N ALA A 2 3.09 29.01 8.43
CA ALA A 2 3.19 28.22 7.18
C ALA A 2 1.81 27.69 6.69
N LEU A 3 1.00 27.13 7.59
CA LEU A 3 -0.35 26.64 7.28
C LEU A 3 -1.28 27.74 6.74
N ASP A 4 -1.21 28.95 7.29
CA ASP A 4 -1.99 30.11 6.84
C ASP A 4 -1.62 30.57 5.43
N GLY A 5 -0.36 30.34 5.02
CA GLY A 5 0.11 30.61 3.66
C GLY A 5 -0.51 29.66 2.64
N PHE A 6 -0.50 28.35 2.94
CA PHE A 6 -1.12 27.35 2.05
C PHE A 6 -2.63 27.52 1.92
N LYS A 7 -3.33 27.85 3.01
CA LYS A 7 -4.76 28.17 2.98
C LYS A 7 -5.07 29.38 2.10
N LYS A 8 -4.15 30.35 2.00
CA LYS A 8 -4.30 31.55 1.15
C LYS A 8 -3.95 31.34 -0.32
N LEU A 9 -3.06 30.39 -0.62
CA LEU A 9 -2.62 30.09 -1.99
C LEU A 9 -3.64 29.24 -2.79
N ASN A 10 -4.71 28.78 -2.14
CA ASN A 10 -5.76 27.95 -2.75
C ASN A 10 -5.23 26.70 -3.47
N GLU A 11 -4.16 26.09 -2.94
CA GLU A 11 -3.63 24.82 -3.42
C GLU A 11 -4.02 23.70 -2.43
N PRO A 12 -5.24 23.13 -2.55
CA PRO A 12 -5.73 22.13 -1.60
C PRO A 12 -4.80 20.91 -1.51
N GLY A 13 -4.24 20.46 -2.63
CA GLY A 13 -3.28 19.35 -2.63
C GLY A 13 -1.98 19.64 -1.85
N SER A 14 -1.45 20.86 -1.94
CA SER A 14 -0.26 21.28 -1.19
C SER A 14 -0.55 21.35 0.31
N LEU A 15 -1.71 21.87 0.70
CA LEU A 15 -2.15 21.92 2.09
C LEU A 15 -2.32 20.52 2.70
N SER A 16 -3.00 19.61 2.00
CA SER A 16 -3.17 18.22 2.47
C SER A 16 -1.84 17.52 2.72
N LYS A 17 -0.86 17.67 1.81
CA LYS A 17 0.48 17.11 1.97
C LYS A 17 1.18 17.62 3.23
N VAL A 18 1.08 18.92 3.51
CA VAL A 18 1.68 19.53 4.70
C VAL A 18 1.02 18.99 5.97
N LEU A 19 -0.31 18.93 6.00
CA LEU A 19 -1.06 18.38 7.14
C LEU A 19 -0.72 16.91 7.41
N THR A 20 -0.62 16.10 6.35
CA THR A 20 -0.23 14.69 6.44
C THR A 20 1.19 14.52 7.01
N ASN A 21 2.13 15.35 6.56
CA ASN A 21 3.51 15.32 7.07
C ASN A 21 3.59 15.75 8.54
N LEU A 22 2.81 16.75 8.94
CA LEU A 22 2.72 17.16 10.35
C LEU A 22 2.14 16.05 11.22
N ALA A 23 1.10 15.36 10.74
CA ALA A 23 0.52 14.22 11.44
C ALA A 23 1.52 13.06 11.58
N ASP A 24 2.26 12.72 10.53
CA ASP A 24 3.27 11.64 10.56
C ASP A 24 4.44 11.97 11.51
N LEU A 25 4.81 13.26 11.61
CA LEU A 25 5.80 13.73 12.58
C LEU A 25 5.27 13.62 14.02
N LEU A 26 4.08 14.16 14.30
CA LEU A 26 3.51 14.20 15.65
C LEU A 26 3.24 12.80 16.21
N GLN A 27 2.80 11.85 15.37
CA GLN A 27 2.53 10.49 15.84
C GLN A 27 3.79 9.75 16.34
N THR A 28 5.00 10.24 16.05
CA THR A 28 6.24 9.68 16.61
C THR A 28 6.41 9.98 18.10
N GLN A 29 5.76 11.02 18.62
CA GLN A 29 5.98 11.55 19.98
C GLN A 29 5.22 10.76 21.07
N CYS A 30 4.31 9.87 20.68
CA CYS A 30 3.59 8.90 21.53
C CYS A 30 2.82 9.47 22.76
N GLN A 31 2.79 10.79 22.99
CA GLN A 31 1.95 11.36 24.04
C GLN A 31 0.48 11.42 23.57
N PRO A 32 -0.49 11.24 24.48
CA PRO A 32 -1.91 11.31 24.12
C PRO A 32 -2.32 12.63 23.44
N ALA A 33 -1.77 13.75 23.90
CA ALA A 33 -2.03 15.07 23.30
C ALA A 33 -1.50 15.19 21.86
N ASP A 34 -0.28 14.70 21.62
CA ASP A 34 0.33 14.72 20.28
C ASP A 34 -0.41 13.78 19.32
N LEU A 35 -0.84 12.61 19.79
CA LEU A 35 -1.65 11.68 18.99
C LEU A 35 -3.02 12.24 18.64
N ALA A 36 -3.63 13.03 19.54
CA ALA A 36 -4.89 13.73 19.25
C ALA A 36 -4.68 14.83 18.19
N ALA A 37 -3.62 15.63 18.31
CA ALA A 37 -3.27 16.64 17.32
C ALA A 37 -2.91 16.01 15.96
N ALA A 38 -2.11 14.94 15.96
CA ALA A 38 -1.77 14.19 14.75
C ALA A 38 -3.03 13.67 14.04
N ARG A 39 -3.99 13.12 14.80
CA ARG A 39 -5.26 12.65 14.26
C ARG A 39 -6.03 13.80 13.60
N GLN A 40 -6.16 14.93 14.29
CA GLN A 40 -6.88 16.09 13.75
C GLN A 40 -6.27 16.58 12.43
N TYR A 41 -4.94 16.69 12.34
CA TYR A 41 -4.28 17.09 11.09
C TYR A 41 -4.47 16.06 9.98
N ALA A 42 -4.39 14.77 10.29
CA ALA A 42 -4.61 13.72 9.29
C ALA A 42 -6.08 13.65 8.83
N GLU A 43 -7.06 13.94 9.69
CA GLU A 43 -8.47 14.03 9.33
C GLU A 43 -8.79 15.28 8.48
N GLU A 44 -8.17 16.42 8.80
CA GLU A 44 -8.26 17.63 7.96
C GLU A 44 -7.62 17.37 6.58
N ALA A 45 -6.45 16.73 6.52
CA ALA A 45 -5.83 16.30 5.26
C ALA A 45 -6.74 15.38 4.46
N LEU A 46 -7.35 14.39 5.13
CA LEU A 46 -8.25 13.43 4.48
C LEU A 46 -9.48 14.12 3.88
N SER A 47 -10.08 15.06 4.61
CA SER A 47 -11.21 15.83 4.09
C SER A 47 -10.84 16.63 2.84
N ILE A 48 -9.61 17.15 2.76
CA ILE A 48 -9.13 17.86 1.57
C ILE A 48 -8.86 16.87 0.43
N ASP A 49 -8.13 15.80 0.71
CA ASP A 49 -7.81 14.74 -0.26
C ASP A 49 -9.06 14.18 -0.95
N GLN A 50 -10.16 14.01 -0.21
CA GLN A 50 -11.45 13.54 -0.74
C GLN A 50 -12.12 14.50 -1.73
N THR A 51 -11.67 15.77 -1.79
CA THR A 51 -12.15 16.75 -2.78
C THR A 51 -11.32 16.77 -4.06
N LEU A 52 -10.17 16.10 -4.06
CA LEU A 52 -9.25 16.04 -5.19
C LEU A 52 -9.56 14.85 -6.08
N ASP A 53 -9.01 14.85 -7.30
CA ASP A 53 -9.05 13.68 -8.19
C ASP A 53 -8.37 12.47 -7.51
N PRO A 54 -9.10 11.39 -7.19
CA PRO A 54 -8.53 10.21 -6.54
C PRO A 54 -7.43 9.52 -7.35
N ALA A 55 -7.41 9.69 -8.67
CA ALA A 55 -6.39 9.11 -9.54
C ALA A 55 -5.04 9.84 -9.45
N ALA A 56 -5.04 11.10 -8.99
CA ALA A 56 -3.85 11.94 -8.84
C ALA A 56 -3.48 12.20 -7.38
N ALA A 57 -4.46 12.20 -6.48
CA ALA A 57 -4.24 12.47 -5.06
C ALA A 57 -3.58 11.28 -4.36
N GLU A 58 -2.58 11.57 -3.53
CA GLU A 58 -1.85 10.53 -2.79
C GLU A 58 -2.56 10.11 -1.50
N ILE A 59 -3.89 9.95 -1.55
CA ILE A 59 -4.79 9.76 -0.38
C ILE A 59 -4.37 8.57 0.49
N TRP A 60 -3.78 7.53 -0.12
CA TRP A 60 -3.28 6.36 0.62
C TRP A 60 -2.21 6.72 1.66
N LYS A 61 -1.46 7.81 1.48
CA LYS A 61 -0.49 8.30 2.48
C LYS A 61 -1.21 8.77 3.74
N THR A 62 -2.27 9.54 3.57
CA THR A 62 -3.12 10.03 4.67
C THR A 62 -3.77 8.88 5.43
N TYR A 63 -4.34 7.91 4.72
CA TYR A 63 -4.86 6.68 5.34
C TYR A 63 -3.78 5.88 6.07
N THR A 64 -2.56 5.82 5.53
CA THR A 64 -1.43 5.14 6.19
C THR A 64 -1.06 5.80 7.52
N VAL A 65 -1.07 7.14 7.57
CA VAL A 65 -0.81 7.89 8.81
C VAL A 65 -1.94 7.67 9.82
N LEU A 66 -3.20 7.75 9.39
CA LEU A 66 -4.37 7.46 10.24
C LEU A 66 -4.32 6.04 10.84
N ALA A 67 -3.90 5.04 10.04
CA ALA A 67 -3.70 3.68 10.54
C ALA A 67 -2.65 3.64 11.66
N LYS A 68 -1.47 4.24 11.48
CA LYS A 68 -0.41 4.28 12.51
C LYS A 68 -0.89 4.97 13.79
N ILE A 69 -1.62 6.08 13.67
CA ILE A 69 -2.18 6.82 14.81
C ILE A 69 -3.18 5.94 15.56
N ALA A 70 -4.11 5.31 14.85
CA ALA A 70 -5.12 4.43 15.45
C ALA A 70 -4.47 3.26 16.20
N GLU A 71 -3.39 2.67 15.68
CA GLU A 71 -2.64 1.63 16.38
C GLU A 71 -2.02 2.11 17.69
N LYS A 72 -1.37 3.28 17.67
CA LYS A 72 -0.78 3.88 18.87
C LYS A 72 -1.84 4.24 19.92
N GLN A 73 -3.08 4.47 19.49
CA GLN A 73 -4.24 4.70 20.35
C GLN A 73 -4.96 3.41 20.79
N GLY A 74 -4.47 2.23 20.40
CA GLY A 74 -5.10 0.94 20.71
C GLY A 74 -6.38 0.64 19.90
N ARG A 75 -6.69 1.46 18.88
CA ARG A 75 -7.89 1.35 18.03
C ARG A 75 -7.63 0.44 16.84
N THR A 76 -7.43 -0.85 17.14
CA THR A 76 -7.01 -1.85 16.15
C THR A 76 -8.00 -2.05 15.01
N ALA A 77 -9.30 -1.98 15.27
CA ALA A 77 -10.33 -2.08 14.23
C ALA A 77 -10.26 -0.91 13.24
N GLU A 78 -10.19 0.33 13.74
CA GLU A 78 -10.03 1.53 12.89
C GLU A 78 -8.73 1.48 12.09
N ALA A 79 -7.63 1.05 12.71
CA ALA A 79 -6.35 0.88 12.01
C ALA A 79 -6.45 -0.09 10.82
N ARG A 80 -7.17 -1.22 10.99
CA ARG A 80 -7.42 -2.18 9.90
C ARG A 80 -8.25 -1.55 8.78
N THR A 81 -9.30 -0.81 9.11
CA THR A 81 -10.11 -0.09 8.12
C THR A 81 -9.27 0.90 7.32
N TYR A 82 -8.45 1.73 8.00
CA TYR A 82 -7.58 2.68 7.31
C TYR A 82 -6.54 1.99 6.42
N ARG A 83 -5.98 0.85 6.82
CA ARG A 83 -5.10 0.05 5.94
C ARG A 83 -5.81 -0.46 4.69
N GLN A 84 -7.04 -0.92 4.83
CA GLN A 84 -7.84 -1.35 3.70
C GLN A 84 -8.11 -0.19 2.74
N GLN A 85 -8.49 0.97 3.27
CA GLN A 85 -8.70 2.19 2.47
C GLN A 85 -7.40 2.65 1.79
N ALA A 86 -6.25 2.56 2.46
CA ALA A 86 -4.96 2.85 1.86
C ALA A 86 -4.65 1.94 0.67
N ARG A 87 -4.91 0.63 0.79
CA ARG A 87 -4.74 -0.32 -0.32
C ARG A 87 -5.66 0.00 -1.50
N GLN A 88 -6.93 0.28 -1.24
CA GLN A 88 -7.91 0.62 -2.27
C GLN A 88 -7.53 1.92 -3.00
N ALA A 89 -7.18 2.97 -2.25
CA ALA A 89 -6.73 4.24 -2.82
C ALA A 89 -5.43 4.08 -3.62
N LYS A 90 -4.48 3.27 -3.12
CA LYS A 90 -3.27 2.96 -3.88
C LYS A 90 -3.59 2.20 -5.17
N ALA A 91 -4.50 1.22 -5.15
CA ALA A 91 -4.89 0.48 -6.35
C ALA A 91 -5.54 1.39 -7.42
N ALA A 92 -6.31 2.40 -7.00
CA ALA A 92 -6.96 3.36 -7.89
C ALA A 92 -6.03 4.46 -8.44
N PHE A 93 -4.85 4.66 -7.84
CA PHE A 93 -3.90 5.68 -8.27
C PHE A 93 -3.27 5.33 -9.62
N ALA A 94 -3.26 6.29 -10.55
CA ALA A 94 -2.78 6.06 -11.93
C ALA A 94 -1.32 5.57 -11.99
N GLY A 95 -0.46 6.06 -11.09
CA GLY A 95 0.95 5.64 -11.04
C GLY A 95 1.19 4.22 -10.51
N THR A 96 0.17 3.55 -9.95
CA THR A 96 0.33 2.20 -9.40
C THR A 96 0.58 1.16 -10.47
N GLN A 97 -0.01 1.30 -11.66
CA GLN A 97 0.28 0.40 -12.78
C GLN A 97 1.76 0.47 -13.17
N TYR A 98 2.32 1.69 -13.24
CA TYR A 98 3.73 1.88 -13.56
C TYR A 98 4.66 1.30 -12.48
N GLU A 99 4.32 1.45 -11.20
CA GLU A 99 5.07 0.80 -10.10
C GLU A 99 5.02 -0.73 -10.21
N LEU A 100 3.85 -1.30 -10.52
CA LEU A 100 3.68 -2.75 -10.68
C LEU A 100 4.50 -3.33 -11.83
N ARG A 101 4.69 -2.59 -12.93
CA ARG A 101 5.56 -3.01 -14.06
C ARG A 101 6.98 -3.33 -13.60
N ARG A 102 7.52 -2.57 -12.65
CA ARG A 102 8.86 -2.83 -12.07
C ARG A 102 8.94 -4.14 -11.30
N HIS A 103 7.80 -4.67 -10.86
CA HIS A 103 7.67 -5.94 -10.17
C HIS A 103 7.12 -7.06 -11.07
N ALA A 104 6.90 -6.80 -12.37
CA ALA A 104 6.34 -7.76 -13.30
C ALA A 104 7.09 -9.10 -13.35
N PRO A 105 8.44 -9.15 -13.35
CA PRO A 105 9.16 -10.42 -13.34
C PRO A 105 8.85 -11.26 -12.09
N LEU A 106 8.79 -10.63 -10.91
CA LEU A 106 8.44 -11.31 -9.66
C LEU A 106 7.00 -11.83 -9.70
N ILE A 107 6.06 -11.03 -10.19
CA ILE A 107 4.64 -11.39 -10.30
C ILE A 107 4.47 -12.59 -11.24
N ALA A 108 5.07 -12.53 -12.44
CA ALA A 108 5.02 -13.61 -13.43
C ALA A 108 5.65 -14.91 -12.88
N THR A 109 6.81 -14.80 -12.24
CA THR A 109 7.52 -15.94 -11.63
C THR A 109 6.68 -16.59 -10.53
N ALA A 110 6.04 -15.80 -9.67
CA ALA A 110 5.16 -16.31 -8.63
C ALA A 110 3.94 -17.05 -9.21
N ILE A 111 3.32 -16.52 -10.27
CA ILE A 111 2.20 -17.17 -10.94
C ILE A 111 2.64 -18.49 -11.59
N ALA A 112 3.78 -18.50 -12.30
CA ALA A 112 4.34 -19.71 -12.91
C ALA A 112 4.72 -20.79 -11.88
N ALA A 113 5.21 -20.38 -10.71
CA ALA A 113 5.50 -21.29 -9.59
C ALA A 113 4.23 -21.94 -9.01
N VAL A 114 3.08 -21.26 -9.08
CA VAL A 114 1.78 -21.80 -8.67
C VAL A 114 1.22 -22.81 -9.67
N THR A 115 1.41 -22.58 -10.98
CA THR A 115 0.83 -23.43 -12.05
C THR A 115 1.57 -24.76 -12.26
N GLY A 116 2.53 -25.10 -11.39
CA GLY A 116 3.14 -26.44 -11.32
C GLY A 116 4.58 -26.53 -11.83
N ASN A 117 5.24 -25.42 -12.13
CA ASN A 117 6.65 -25.43 -12.50
C ASN A 117 7.55 -25.56 -11.24
N ALA A 118 7.94 -26.80 -10.91
CA ALA A 118 8.71 -27.12 -9.70
C ALA A 118 10.09 -26.45 -9.65
N GLU A 119 10.76 -26.33 -10.80
CA GLU A 119 12.06 -25.66 -10.90
C GLU A 119 11.93 -24.16 -10.62
N VAL A 120 10.95 -23.50 -11.25
CA VAL A 120 10.65 -22.08 -11.02
C VAL A 120 10.25 -21.83 -9.56
N ARG A 121 9.49 -22.74 -8.97
CA ARG A 121 9.14 -22.66 -7.54
C ARG A 121 10.38 -22.74 -6.65
N GLN A 122 11.31 -23.64 -6.94
CA GLN A 122 12.54 -23.79 -6.16
C GLN A 122 13.44 -22.55 -6.28
N GLU A 123 13.61 -22.02 -7.49
CA GLU A 123 14.39 -20.81 -7.74
C GLU A 123 13.78 -19.59 -7.04
N LEU A 124 12.46 -19.44 -7.12
CA LEU A 124 11.73 -18.39 -6.42
C LEU A 124 11.91 -18.49 -4.91
N GLU A 125 11.77 -19.67 -4.31
CA GLU A 125 11.99 -19.87 -2.87
C GLU A 125 13.43 -19.50 -2.45
N GLY A 126 14.43 -19.85 -3.27
CA GLY A 126 15.82 -19.44 -3.06
C GLY A 126 15.98 -17.92 -3.06
N SER A 127 15.33 -17.23 -4.00
CA SER A 127 15.33 -15.77 -4.09
C SER A 127 14.62 -15.12 -2.90
N LEU A 128 13.46 -15.64 -2.51
CA LEU A 128 12.69 -15.18 -1.35
C LEU A 128 13.44 -15.39 -0.03
N ALA A 129 14.34 -16.37 0.06
CA ALA A 129 15.18 -16.59 1.25
C ALA A 129 16.25 -15.50 1.42
N GLN A 130 16.67 -14.85 0.33
CA GLN A 130 17.67 -13.78 0.36
C GLN A 130 17.07 -12.40 0.67
N PHE A 131 15.74 -12.30 0.78
CA PHE A 131 15.08 -11.02 1.05
C PHE A 131 15.50 -10.46 2.42
N GLY A 132 15.90 -9.19 2.45
CA GLY A 132 16.20 -8.49 3.70
C GLY A 132 14.95 -8.28 4.57
N ALA A 133 15.16 -7.84 5.82
CA ALA A 133 14.09 -7.63 6.80
C ALA A 133 12.90 -6.80 6.29
N ALA A 134 13.17 -5.82 5.42
CA ALA A 134 12.14 -4.97 4.82
C ALA A 134 11.11 -5.73 3.97
N TYR A 135 11.52 -6.83 3.32
CA TYR A 135 10.68 -7.60 2.38
C TYR A 135 10.22 -8.96 2.94
N GLN A 136 10.55 -9.27 4.20
CA GLN A 136 10.19 -10.56 4.81
C GLN A 136 8.68 -10.82 4.83
N LYS A 137 7.87 -9.77 5.05
CA LYS A 137 6.41 -9.89 5.04
C LYS A 137 5.88 -10.21 3.64
N LEU A 138 6.43 -9.56 2.61
CA LEU A 138 6.12 -9.86 1.22
C LEU A 138 6.51 -11.30 0.86
N ALA A 139 7.71 -11.75 1.23
CA ALA A 139 8.15 -13.12 1.01
C ALA A 139 7.23 -14.14 1.70
N ALA A 140 6.83 -13.89 2.95
CA ALA A 140 5.88 -14.74 3.66
C ALA A 140 4.51 -14.79 2.98
N ALA A 141 4.01 -13.67 2.45
CA ALA A 141 2.77 -13.61 1.70
C ALA A 141 2.85 -14.43 0.39
N ILE A 142 3.94 -14.30 -0.37
CA ILE A 142 4.15 -15.08 -1.59
C ILE A 142 4.20 -16.58 -1.26
N ARG A 143 4.92 -17.00 -0.22
CA ARG A 143 4.96 -18.41 0.22
C ARG A 143 3.58 -18.96 0.57
N ARG A 144 2.74 -18.17 1.24
CA ARG A 144 1.34 -18.58 1.52
C ARG A 144 0.57 -18.86 0.22
N ILE A 145 0.73 -18.01 -0.80
CA ILE A 145 0.12 -18.21 -2.11
C ILE A 145 0.67 -19.46 -2.80
N LEU A 146 1.98 -19.69 -2.77
CA LEU A 146 2.60 -20.92 -3.30
C LEU A 146 2.07 -22.19 -2.61
N ASN A 147 1.68 -22.09 -1.34
CA ASN A 147 1.10 -23.18 -0.56
C ASN A 147 -0.43 -23.31 -0.72
N GLY A 148 -1.03 -22.55 -1.63
CA GLY A 148 -2.46 -22.66 -1.97
C GLY A 148 -3.38 -21.74 -1.17
N ASP A 149 -2.85 -20.88 -0.29
CA ASP A 149 -3.68 -19.88 0.40
C ASP A 149 -4.17 -18.83 -0.61
N ARG A 150 -5.48 -18.61 -0.64
CA ARG A 150 -6.17 -17.61 -1.48
C ARG A 150 -6.99 -16.63 -0.65
N ASN A 151 -6.87 -16.66 0.69
CA ASN A 151 -7.56 -15.70 1.55
C ASN A 151 -6.86 -14.34 1.46
N GLU A 152 -7.27 -13.53 0.48
CA GLU A 152 -6.69 -12.21 0.21
C GLU A 152 -6.62 -11.35 1.47
N ALA A 153 -7.72 -11.22 2.21
CA ALA A 153 -7.77 -10.40 3.41
C ALA A 153 -6.69 -10.81 4.44
N ALA A 154 -6.54 -12.12 4.70
CA ALA A 154 -5.56 -12.63 5.65
C ALA A 154 -4.11 -12.53 5.15
N ILE A 155 -3.90 -12.59 3.83
CA ILE A 155 -2.57 -12.45 3.21
C ILE A 155 -2.15 -10.97 3.22
N LEU A 156 -3.07 -10.04 2.96
CA LEU A 156 -2.81 -8.60 2.88
C LEU A 156 -2.73 -7.89 4.24
N ASP A 157 -3.37 -8.42 5.29
CA ASP A 157 -3.41 -7.80 6.63
C ASP A 157 -2.03 -7.36 7.17
N PRO A 158 -0.96 -8.19 7.11
CA PRO A 158 0.35 -7.78 7.64
C PRO A 158 1.13 -6.82 6.72
N LEU A 159 0.70 -6.65 5.46
CA LEU A 159 1.45 -5.96 4.42
C LEU A 159 1.23 -4.44 4.46
N ASN A 160 2.27 -3.70 4.05
CA ASN A 160 2.10 -2.29 3.72
C ASN A 160 1.36 -2.14 2.37
N TYR A 161 0.92 -0.91 2.06
CA TYR A 161 0.15 -0.66 0.85
C TYR A 161 0.91 -0.98 -0.46
N ARG A 162 2.25 -0.89 -0.49
CA ARG A 162 3.06 -1.18 -1.69
C ARG A 162 3.14 -2.68 -1.96
N ASP A 163 3.57 -3.44 -0.95
CA ASP A 163 3.69 -4.91 -1.05
C ASP A 163 2.33 -5.55 -1.33
N SER A 164 1.26 -4.96 -0.80
CA SER A 164 -0.11 -5.39 -1.07
C SER A 164 -0.45 -5.33 -2.56
N MET A 165 0.01 -4.32 -3.31
CA MET A 165 -0.28 -4.23 -4.74
C MET A 165 0.34 -5.40 -5.51
N ILE A 166 1.58 -5.78 -5.16
CA ILE A 166 2.27 -6.93 -5.77
C ILE A 166 1.49 -8.21 -5.50
N VAL A 167 1.09 -8.42 -4.25
CA VAL A 167 0.36 -9.62 -3.85
C VAL A 167 -1.04 -9.70 -4.47
N MET A 168 -1.76 -8.57 -4.53
CA MET A 168 -3.05 -8.50 -5.24
C MET A 168 -2.87 -8.81 -6.73
N ALA A 169 -1.81 -8.32 -7.37
CA ALA A 169 -1.52 -8.61 -8.76
C ALA A 169 -1.22 -10.10 -9.00
N ILE A 170 -0.51 -10.76 -8.08
CA ILE A 170 -0.27 -12.22 -8.14
C ILE A 170 -1.59 -12.98 -8.00
N LEU A 171 -2.41 -12.68 -6.99
CA LEU A 171 -3.70 -13.34 -6.77
C LEU A 171 -4.62 -13.17 -7.99
N ARG A 172 -4.72 -11.94 -8.51
CA ARG A 172 -5.49 -11.64 -9.71
C ARG A 172 -4.96 -12.38 -10.94
N GLY A 173 -3.64 -12.47 -11.12
CA GLY A 173 -3.04 -13.20 -12.25
C GLY A 173 -3.24 -14.71 -12.18
N ILE A 174 -3.41 -15.27 -10.98
CA ILE A 174 -3.78 -16.69 -10.79
C ILE A 174 -5.24 -16.92 -11.18
N GLU A 175 -6.14 -16.00 -10.82
CA GLU A 175 -7.57 -16.09 -11.14
C GLU A 175 -7.88 -15.75 -12.61
N ASP A 176 -7.18 -14.75 -13.16
CA ASP A 176 -7.33 -14.23 -14.51
C ASP A 176 -5.93 -14.05 -15.16
N PRO A 177 -5.45 -15.04 -15.92
CA PRO A 177 -4.17 -14.97 -16.61
C PRO A 177 -4.05 -13.79 -17.60
N ALA A 178 -5.15 -13.27 -18.14
CA ALA A 178 -5.10 -12.14 -19.07
C ALA A 178 -4.66 -10.84 -18.38
N SER A 179 -4.90 -10.73 -17.07
CA SER A 179 -4.44 -9.60 -16.26
C SER A 179 -2.91 -9.51 -16.18
N LEU A 180 -2.20 -10.65 -16.24
CA LEU A 180 -0.74 -10.69 -16.31
C LEU A 180 -0.24 -10.21 -17.68
N SER A 181 -0.86 -10.66 -18.77
CA SER A 181 -0.50 -10.23 -20.12
C SER A 181 -0.62 -8.71 -20.26
N ALA A 182 -1.73 -8.13 -19.80
CA ALA A 182 -1.92 -6.68 -19.81
C ALA A 182 -0.85 -5.93 -18.99
N LEU A 183 -0.37 -6.52 -17.89
CA LEU A 183 0.70 -5.93 -17.06
C LEU A 183 2.07 -6.01 -17.76
N LEU A 184 2.34 -7.09 -18.50
CA LEU A 184 3.60 -7.32 -19.22
C LEU A 184 3.68 -6.55 -20.55
N GLU A 185 2.59 -6.50 -21.33
CA GLU A 185 2.51 -5.72 -22.58
C GLU A 185 2.74 -4.24 -22.28
N ALA A 186 2.05 -3.73 -21.26
CA ALA A 186 2.24 -2.38 -20.78
C ALA A 186 3.67 -2.12 -20.25
N ALA A 187 4.43 -3.15 -19.85
CA ALA A 187 5.82 -3.00 -19.42
C ALA A 187 6.83 -2.90 -20.59
N SER A 188 6.39 -3.21 -21.81
CA SER A 188 7.23 -3.21 -23.02
C SER A 188 7.17 -1.87 -23.79
N GLU A 189 6.31 -0.94 -23.35
CA GLU A 189 6.15 0.44 -23.85
C GLU A 189 6.91 1.45 -22.98
#